data_AF-A0A2N5MA99-F1
#
_entry.id   AF-A0A2N5MA99-F1
#
_cell.length_a   1.000
_cell.length_b   1.000
_cell.length_c   1.000
_cell.angle_alpha   90.00
_cell.angle_beta   90.00
_cell.angle_gamma   90.00
#
_symmetry.space_group_name_H-M   'P 1'
#
loop_
_entity.id
_entity.type
_entity.pdbx_description
1 polymer ?
#
loop_
_entity_poly.entity_id
_entity_poly.type
_entity_poly.pdbx_seq_one_letter_code
_entity_poly.pdbx_strand_id
1 'polypeptide(L)'
;MIKDLNDPEFVNDCHTIPPFEMLQVLTNGNIRGLDKLALRTLDQRKQLPMAVVNVLLVYFFSTYSNKVYDRNSLARVYDHWAKNNIKTFSQAKDAASINILDIIKAAGSH
;
A
#
# COMPACT_ATOMS: atom_id res chain seq x y z
N MET A 1 12.48 1.07 -10.68
CA MET A 1 12.73 -0.29 -10.12
C MET A 1 11.42 -0.73 -9.48
N ILE A 2 10.81 -1.82 -9.97
CA ILE A 2 9.67 -2.44 -9.27
C ILE A 2 10.30 -3.22 -8.12
N LYS A 3 10.03 -2.82 -6.87
CA LYS A 3 10.59 -3.50 -5.71
C LYS A 3 9.88 -4.85 -5.51
N ASP A 4 10.67 -5.93 -5.49
CA ASP A 4 10.17 -7.31 -5.41
C ASP A 4 9.91 -7.70 -3.96
N LEU A 5 8.69 -8.12 -3.63
CA LEU A 5 8.29 -8.62 -2.31
C LEU A 5 8.96 -9.96 -1.91
N ASN A 6 9.82 -10.51 -2.77
CA ASN A 6 10.70 -11.65 -2.51
C ASN A 6 12.14 -11.23 -2.17
N ASP A 7 12.52 -9.97 -2.36
CA ASP A 7 13.84 -9.47 -2.03
C ASP A 7 14.00 -9.35 -0.49
N PRO A 8 14.97 -10.05 0.14
CA PRO A 8 15.17 -10.01 1.58
C PRO A 8 15.46 -8.62 2.15
N GLU A 9 16.20 -7.78 1.41
CA GLU A 9 16.50 -6.40 1.80
C GLU A 9 15.20 -5.58 1.83
N PHE A 10 14.34 -5.81 0.85
CA PHE A 10 13.07 -5.13 0.77
C PHE A 10 12.01 -5.62 1.79
N VAL A 11 12.04 -6.91 2.13
CA VAL A 11 11.25 -7.44 3.25
C VAL A 11 11.64 -6.69 4.52
N ASN A 12 12.95 -6.55 4.77
CA ASN A 12 13.45 -5.81 5.91
C ASN A 12 13.07 -4.32 5.87
N ASP A 13 13.14 -3.66 4.70
CA ASP A 13 12.65 -2.30 4.51
C ASP A 13 11.18 -2.15 4.94
N CYS A 14 10.32 -3.11 4.57
CA CYS A 14 8.91 -3.08 4.97
C CYS A 14 8.73 -3.12 6.50
N HIS A 15 9.64 -3.75 7.23
CA HIS A 15 9.58 -3.83 8.70
C HIS A 15 10.21 -2.64 9.41
N THR A 16 11.08 -1.88 8.75
CA THR A 16 11.96 -0.89 9.40
C THR A 16 11.70 0.54 8.95
N ILE A 17 11.26 0.74 7.71
CA ILE A 17 11.07 2.07 7.12
C ILE A 17 9.66 2.60 7.43
N PRO A 18 9.50 3.87 7.87
CA PRO A 18 8.18 4.48 8.01
C PRO A 18 7.42 4.58 6.67
N PRO A 19 6.07 4.54 6.66
CA PRO A 19 5.28 4.58 5.43
C PRO A 19 5.56 5.79 4.52
N PHE A 20 5.89 6.94 5.09
CA PHE A 20 6.25 8.14 4.32
C PHE A 20 7.61 8.01 3.63
N GLU A 21 8.60 7.43 4.29
CA GLU A 21 9.91 7.15 3.69
C GLU A 21 9.79 6.05 2.63
N MET A 22 8.98 5.02 2.88
CA MET A 22 8.68 4.00 1.87
C MET A 22 8.07 4.63 0.61
N LEU A 23 7.15 5.58 0.76
CA LEU A 23 6.60 6.33 -0.36
C LEU A 23 7.69 7.09 -1.14
N GLN A 24 8.61 7.77 -0.46
CA GLN A 24 9.74 8.46 -1.12
C GLN A 24 10.57 7.49 -1.95
N VAL A 25 10.86 6.31 -1.39
CA VAL A 25 11.63 5.27 -2.07
C VAL A 25 10.89 4.76 -3.31
N LEU A 26 9.58 4.52 -3.21
CA LEU A 26 8.76 4.04 -4.33
C LEU A 26 8.61 5.08 -5.45
N THR A 27 8.55 6.37 -5.11
CA THR A 27 8.43 7.45 -6.10
C THR A 27 9.77 8.02 -6.56
N ASN A 28 10.89 7.44 -6.10
CA ASN A 28 12.24 7.99 -6.31
C ASN A 28 12.34 9.50 -5.95
N GLY A 29 11.74 9.87 -4.81
CA GLY A 29 11.65 11.25 -4.33
C GLY A 29 10.59 12.14 -5.00
N ASN A 30 10.00 11.73 -6.14
CA ASN A 30 9.01 12.52 -6.86
C ASN A 30 7.57 12.28 -6.32
N ILE A 31 7.33 12.68 -5.07
CA ILE A 31 6.02 12.53 -4.43
C ILE A 31 5.05 13.61 -4.93
N ARG A 32 3.96 13.19 -5.56
CA ARG A 32 2.89 14.09 -6.01
C ARG A 32 2.02 14.52 -4.83
N GLY A 33 1.35 15.67 -4.94
CA GLY A 33 0.40 16.14 -3.92
C GLY A 33 -0.70 15.11 -3.60
N LEU A 34 -1.16 14.38 -4.63
CA LEU A 34 -2.14 13.30 -4.47
C LEU A 34 -1.60 12.15 -3.59
N ASP A 35 -0.33 11.76 -3.78
CA ASP A 35 0.29 10.66 -3.04
C ASP A 35 0.40 11.01 -1.54
N LYS A 36 0.76 12.26 -1.22
CA LYS A 36 0.79 12.76 0.17
C LYS A 36 -0.60 12.72 0.80
N LEU A 37 -1.64 13.13 0.07
CA LEU A 37 -3.01 13.13 0.56
C LEU A 37 -3.53 11.71 0.80
N ALA A 38 -3.25 10.79 -0.13
CA ALA A 38 -3.61 9.39 0.01
C ALA A 38 -2.95 8.80 1.27
N LEU A 39 -1.64 8.98 1.43
CA LEU A 39 -0.91 8.45 2.59
C LEU A 39 -1.37 9.05 3.92
N ARG A 40 -1.62 10.37 3.97
CA ARG A 40 -2.14 11.04 5.19
C ARG A 40 -3.46 10.46 5.67
N THR A 41 -4.29 9.99 4.73
CA THR A 41 -5.57 9.34 5.04
C THR A 41 -5.39 7.97 5.73
N LEU A 42 -4.25 7.29 5.50
CA LEU A 42 -3.94 6.01 6.14
C LEU A 42 -3.38 6.19 7.54
N ASP A 43 -2.55 7.22 7.74
CA ASP A 43 -1.93 7.53 9.03
C ASP A 43 -2.98 7.78 10.14
N GLN A 44 -4.14 8.32 9.76
CA GLN A 44 -5.27 8.51 10.67
C GLN A 44 -5.98 7.21 11.09
N ARG A 45 -5.83 6.12 10.34
CA ARG A 45 -6.63 4.90 10.53
C ARG A 45 -6.02 3.95 11.56
N LYS A 46 -4.69 3.84 11.66
CA LYS A 46 -3.94 3.05 12.66
C LYS A 46 -4.42 1.60 12.92
N GLN A 47 -5.10 0.96 11.96
CA GLN A 47 -5.66 -0.40 12.09
C GLN A 47 -4.66 -1.49 11.65
N LEU A 48 -3.79 -1.17 10.68
CA LEU A 48 -2.82 -2.11 10.11
C LEU A 48 -1.41 -1.86 10.67
N PRO A 49 -0.63 -2.92 10.95
CA PRO A 49 0.78 -2.80 11.33
C PRO A 49 1.61 -2.14 10.22
N MET A 50 2.68 -1.46 10.59
CA MET A 50 3.56 -0.73 9.66
C MET A 50 4.04 -1.60 8.50
N ALA A 51 4.45 -2.84 8.77
CA ALA A 51 4.88 -3.78 7.74
C ALA A 51 3.80 -4.08 6.69
N VAL A 52 2.55 -4.21 7.13
CA VAL A 52 1.41 -4.42 6.22
C VAL A 52 1.13 -3.17 5.41
N VAL A 53 1.20 -1.99 6.04
CA VAL A 53 1.03 -0.70 5.34
C VAL A 53 2.10 -0.50 4.29
N ASN A 54 3.35 -0.85 4.59
CA ASN A 54 4.44 -0.74 3.64
C ASN A 54 4.23 -1.67 2.44
N VAL A 55 3.87 -2.94 2.65
CA VAL A 55 3.52 -3.86 1.56
C VAL A 55 2.36 -3.30 0.72
N LEU A 56 1.34 -2.71 1.36
CA LEU A 56 0.22 -2.08 0.67
C LEU A 56 0.68 -0.93 -0.23
N LEU A 57 1.56 -0.05 0.25
CA LEU A 57 2.09 1.06 -0.55
C LEU A 57 2.82 0.53 -1.79
N VAL A 58 3.69 -0.46 -1.61
CA VAL A 58 4.45 -1.07 -2.69
C VAL A 58 3.50 -1.64 -3.75
N TYR A 59 2.55 -2.43 -3.31
CA TYR A 59 1.53 -3.05 -4.16
C TYR A 59 0.72 -2.01 -4.92
N PHE A 60 0.25 -0.96 -4.23
CA PHE A 60 -0.55 0.11 -4.81
C PHE A 60 0.23 0.93 -5.84
N PHE A 61 1.38 1.50 -5.45
CA PHE A 61 2.16 2.38 -6.32
C PHE A 61 2.82 1.63 -7.47
N SER A 62 3.18 0.36 -7.30
CA SER A 62 3.64 -0.48 -8.42
C SER A 62 2.53 -0.73 -9.43
N THR A 63 1.30 -0.98 -8.97
CA THR A 63 0.14 -1.19 -9.86
C THR A 63 -0.24 0.07 -10.63
N TYR A 64 -0.18 1.22 -9.96
CA TYR A 64 -0.53 2.51 -10.53
C TYR A 64 0.66 3.26 -11.14
N SER A 65 1.85 2.66 -11.31
CA SER A 65 3.06 3.25 -11.91
C SER A 65 2.81 4.39 -12.92
N ASN A 66 2.71 5.64 -12.46
CA ASN A 66 2.35 6.87 -13.20
C ASN A 66 0.93 7.01 -13.80
N LYS A 67 0.02 6.09 -13.51
CA LYS A 67 -1.42 6.20 -13.81
C LYS A 67 -2.14 7.07 -12.78
N VAL A 68 -3.21 7.72 -13.23
CA VAL A 68 -4.12 8.45 -12.34
C VAL A 68 -4.95 7.45 -11.55
N TYR A 69 -5.09 7.69 -10.25
CA TYR A 69 -5.92 6.90 -9.33
C TYR A 69 -6.78 7.84 -8.49
N ASP A 70 -7.90 7.34 -7.97
CA ASP A 70 -8.73 8.11 -7.03
C ASP A 70 -8.05 8.19 -5.66
N ARG A 71 -8.05 9.38 -5.04
CA ARG A 71 -7.39 9.59 -3.73
C ARG A 71 -7.82 8.62 -2.64
N ASN A 72 -9.04 8.07 -2.74
CA ASN A 72 -9.59 7.14 -1.77
C ASN A 72 -9.31 5.67 -2.13
N SER A 73 -8.80 5.36 -3.33
CA SER A 73 -8.50 3.99 -3.75
C SER A 73 -7.54 3.30 -2.77
N LEU A 74 -6.47 3.99 -2.35
CA LEU A 74 -5.53 3.44 -1.37
C LEU A 74 -6.21 3.16 -0.03
N ALA A 75 -7.08 4.06 0.43
CA ALA A 75 -7.85 3.89 1.67
C ALA A 75 -8.86 2.73 1.58
N ARG A 76 -9.48 2.50 0.41
CA ARG A 76 -10.38 1.36 0.19
C ARG A 76 -9.66 0.03 0.28
N VAL A 77 -8.47 -0.08 -0.32
CA VAL A 77 -7.66 -1.30 -0.24
C VAL A 77 -7.18 -1.52 1.20
N TYR A 78 -6.77 -0.44 1.89
CA TYR A 78 -6.44 -0.48 3.32
C TYR A 78 -7.59 -1.04 4.16
N ASP A 79 -8.80 -0.49 3.99
CA ASP A 79 -9.97 -0.91 4.75
C ASP A 79 -10.35 -2.36 4.43
N HIS A 80 -10.23 -2.76 3.18
CA HIS A 80 -10.42 -4.15 2.79
C HIS A 80 -9.44 -5.07 3.52
N TRP A 81 -8.16 -4.71 3.59
CA TRP A 81 -7.15 -5.52 4.28
C TRP A 81 -7.38 -5.57 5.79
N ALA A 82 -7.76 -4.44 6.39
CA ALA A 82 -8.12 -4.37 7.80
C ALA A 82 -9.34 -5.24 8.13
N LYS A 83 -10.40 -5.17 7.31
CA LYS A 83 -11.60 -6.01 7.45
C LYS A 83 -11.31 -7.50 7.32
N ASN A 84 -10.38 -7.89 6.46
CA ASN A 84 -9.93 -9.27 6.28
C ASN A 84 -8.85 -9.70 7.31
N ASN A 85 -8.58 -8.87 8.33
CA ASN A 85 -7.64 -9.17 9.41
C ASN A 85 -6.22 -9.50 8.93
N ILE A 86 -5.78 -8.87 7.83
CA ILE A 86 -4.43 -8.98 7.30
C ILE A 86 -3.49 -8.20 8.23
N LYS A 87 -2.73 -8.90 9.05
CA LYS A 87 -1.88 -8.29 10.11
C LYS A 87 -0.41 -8.67 10.01
N THR A 88 -0.05 -9.61 9.14
CA THR A 88 1.35 -10.02 8.96
C THR A 88 1.85 -9.69 7.56
N PHE A 89 3.17 -9.57 7.42
CA PHE A 89 3.82 -9.39 6.12
C PHE A 89 3.44 -10.50 5.13
N SER A 90 3.44 -11.77 5.59
CA SER A 90 3.06 -12.92 4.75
C SER A 90 1.63 -12.78 4.23
N GLN A 91 0.67 -12.46 5.10
CA GLN A 91 -0.73 -12.26 4.70
C GLN A 91 -0.87 -11.09 3.73
N ALA A 92 -0.13 -10.01 3.94
CA ALA A 92 -0.14 -8.84 3.06
C ALA A 92 0.43 -9.17 1.68
N LYS A 93 1.50 -9.97 1.63
CA LYS A 93 2.09 -10.47 0.38
C LYS A 93 1.12 -11.39 -0.37
N ASP A 94 0.45 -12.29 0.33
CA ASP A 94 -0.56 -13.16 -0.26
C ASP A 94 -1.74 -12.35 -0.80
N ALA A 95 -2.20 -11.34 -0.05
CA ALA A 95 -3.26 -10.44 -0.51
C ALA A 95 -2.85 -9.55 -1.70
N ALA A 96 -1.56 -9.20 -1.80
CA ALA A 96 -1.01 -8.48 -2.94
C ALA A 96 -0.94 -9.31 -4.23
N SER A 97 -1.26 -10.62 -4.18
CA SER A 97 -1.44 -11.44 -5.39
C SER A 97 -2.79 -11.20 -6.11
N ILE A 98 -3.76 -10.61 -5.41
CA ILE A 98 -5.08 -10.27 -5.96
C ILE A 98 -4.95 -9.01 -6.84
N ASN A 99 -5.81 -8.84 -7.84
CA ASN A 99 -5.84 -7.59 -8.61
C ASN A 99 -6.46 -6.45 -7.79
N ILE A 100 -5.75 -5.32 -7.69
CA ILE A 100 -6.16 -4.19 -6.84
C ILE A 100 -7.49 -3.58 -7.29
N LEU A 101 -7.77 -3.65 -8.60
CA LEU A 101 -9.00 -3.11 -9.17
C LEU A 101 -10.22 -3.92 -8.72
N ASP A 102 -10.07 -5.22 -8.48
CA ASP A 102 -11.16 -6.07 -8.01
C ASP A 102 -11.47 -5.77 -6.54
N ILE A 103 -10.44 -5.52 -5.73
CA ILE A 103 -10.61 -5.05 -4.34
C ILE A 103 -11.36 -3.70 -4.31
N ILE A 104 -10.95 -2.74 -5.16
CA ILE A 104 -11.55 -1.41 -5.18
C ILE A 104 -13.02 -1.46 -5.64
N LYS A 105 -13.35 -2.32 -6.63
CA LYS A 105 -14.73 -2.54 -7.06
C LYS A 105 -15.57 -3.16 -5.94
N ALA A 106 -15.07 -4.21 -5.30
CA ALA A 106 -15.77 -4.87 -4.19
C ALA A 106 -16.00 -3.93 -3.00
N ALA A 107 -15.04 -3.04 -2.72
CA ALA A 107 -15.14 -2.05 -1.65
C ALA A 107 -16.05 -0.85 -1.97
N GLY A 108 -16.43 -0.66 -3.24
CA GLY A 108 -17.27 0.44 -3.71
C GLY A 108 -18.75 0.09 -3.93
N SER A 109 -19.13 -1.18 -3.81
CA SER A 109 -20.51 -1.66 -4.01
C SER A 109 -21.32 -1.52 -2.71
N HIS A 110 -21.62 -0.30 -2.26
CA HIS A 110 -22.66 -0.01 -1.26
C HIS A 110 -23.46 1.20 -1.73
#